data_AF-A0A0F9V3J1-F1
#
_entry.id   AF-A0A0F9V3J1-F1
#
_cell.length_a   1.000
_cell.length_b   1.000
_cell.length_c   1.000
_cell.angle_alpha   90.00
_cell.angle_beta   90.00
_cell.angle_gamma   90.00
#
_symmetry.space_group_name_H-M   'P 1'
#
loop_
_entity.id
_entity.type
_entity.pdbx_description
1 polymer ?
#
loop_
_entity_poly.entity_id
_entity_poly.type
_entity_poly.pdbx_seq_one_letter_code
_entity_poly.pdbx_strand_id
1 'polypeptide(L)'
;MSKFQSFTSKLTASIFAVFFLFSCSKDADLLSEYVINKDDGLQSLVLLTNDSFYMAPGEDTILMDVLNNDNFSENSNVTIINTSSPLNGIVTINNDNTLTYKAGTESTPVETTTPEETTTPEETTTPEETTTPEETTTPEEDTFTYTAEVVDEETGETTKEEATVTISTTPIITEMGDLLAFPGAEGFAKYATGGRGGKVLHVTNLNDSGAGSLREAFNTTGPRTIVFDVGGDIFLESNLTIWEERGGASGDLTIAGETAPFPGITLRNKGIQIHNSNVIIKYITIRLNEVRDTENTWDCIRIRNWGTGDNYIENFMFDHLSLSHGDDEIFNPNGHATDSNYGTRKITMQNCTVGKPNTEYNVLVGTYVYDISFINNYFHNSADRSVLFGYGWNKETSEFINNIVYGYNYGTTIAYGTITDVIGNLYKPYPWRGQKNAIGYGPNVYNNPNGIESNGSLFTSDNFVMENDAILYDGNAKSFSKNNRVLTNSLKNSWANTPSEIENLVMKSVGNSLYRDELDQEYINNYFDGTGDWNIDPIPNKTSTKRESNYDTDFDGMADEWELIRFGNLNHDSQEDENSDGYTNLEEFLYSLTNTD
;
A
#
# COMPACT_ATOMS: atom_id res chain seq x y z
N MET A 1 -13.20 49.02 64.70
CA MET A 1 -12.38 48.67 63.53
C MET A 1 -12.30 47.17 63.22
N SER A 2 -12.81 46.23 64.04
CA SER A 2 -12.77 44.79 63.71
C SER A 2 -14.01 44.24 62.96
N LYS A 3 -15.10 45.01 62.85
CA LYS A 3 -16.30 44.59 62.08
C LYS A 3 -16.26 44.98 60.59
N PHE A 4 -15.35 45.87 60.18
CA PHE A 4 -15.24 46.30 58.77
C PHE A 4 -14.30 45.41 57.95
N GLN A 5 -13.30 44.76 58.57
CA GLN A 5 -12.42 43.77 57.91
C GLN A 5 -13.07 42.39 57.68
N SER A 6 -14.14 42.06 58.42
CA SER A 6 -14.90 40.82 58.24
C SER A 6 -15.89 40.87 57.06
N PHE A 7 -16.23 42.07 56.59
CA PHE A 7 -17.21 42.25 55.51
C PHE A 7 -16.52 42.28 54.14
N THR A 8 -15.32 42.88 54.06
CA THR A 8 -14.51 42.86 52.83
C THR A 8 -13.94 41.49 52.51
N SER A 9 -13.53 40.69 53.51
CA SER A 9 -13.03 39.33 53.28
C SER A 9 -14.10 38.34 52.79
N LYS A 10 -15.37 38.52 53.18
CA LYS A 10 -16.49 37.68 52.70
C LYS A 10 -17.03 38.11 51.32
N LEU A 11 -16.89 39.38 50.96
CA LEU A 11 -17.28 39.89 49.65
C LEU A 11 -16.26 39.51 48.56
N THR A 12 -14.96 39.50 48.86
CA THR A 12 -13.92 39.04 47.90
C THR A 12 -13.98 37.53 47.67
N ALA A 13 -14.33 36.73 48.68
CA ALA A 13 -14.51 35.28 48.53
C ALA A 13 -15.77 34.91 47.73
N SER A 14 -16.84 35.73 47.81
CA SER A 14 -18.07 35.48 47.05
C SER A 14 -17.97 35.92 45.58
N ILE A 15 -17.09 36.88 45.26
CA ILE A 15 -16.81 37.27 43.86
C ILE A 15 -15.90 36.24 43.15
N PHE A 16 -15.02 35.56 43.89
CA PHE A 16 -14.24 34.44 43.34
C PHE A 16 -15.05 33.16 43.13
N ALA A 17 -16.12 32.93 43.90
CA ALA A 17 -16.98 31.76 43.76
C ALA A 17 -18.02 31.88 42.61
N VAL A 18 -18.29 33.09 42.12
CA VAL A 18 -19.27 33.31 41.03
C VAL A 18 -18.60 33.32 39.64
N PHE A 19 -17.28 33.49 39.55
CA PHE A 19 -16.52 33.32 38.30
C PHE A 19 -16.19 31.86 37.95
N PHE A 20 -16.45 30.91 38.85
CA PHE A 20 -16.30 29.48 38.58
C PHE A 20 -17.60 28.76 38.19
N LEU A 21 -18.73 29.47 38.09
CA LEU A 21 -20.05 28.88 37.79
C LEU A 21 -20.69 29.33 36.48
N PHE A 22 -19.97 30.09 35.65
CA PHE A 22 -20.35 30.37 34.25
C PHE A 22 -19.12 30.30 33.35
N SER A 23 -18.65 29.07 33.12
CA SER A 23 -17.85 28.72 31.95
C SER A 23 -18.32 27.36 31.44
N CYS A 24 -19.57 27.30 30.99
CA CYS A 24 -19.96 26.33 29.99
C CYS A 24 -19.66 26.94 28.62
N SER A 25 -18.56 26.53 28.01
CA SER A 25 -18.52 26.32 26.57
C SER A 25 -17.36 25.40 26.23
N LYS A 26 -17.73 24.17 25.83
CA LYS A 26 -17.01 23.28 24.90
C LYS A 26 -15.53 23.06 25.21
N ASP A 27 -15.21 22.08 26.06
CA ASP A 27 -13.92 21.37 26.06
C ASP A 27 -13.93 20.11 26.96
N ALA A 28 -15.11 19.49 27.16
CA ALA A 28 -15.24 18.29 28.00
C ALA A 28 -15.81 17.07 27.26
N ASP A 29 -16.12 17.18 25.96
CA ASP A 29 -16.57 16.06 25.12
C ASP A 29 -15.43 15.39 24.33
N LEU A 30 -14.17 15.64 24.66
CA LEU A 30 -13.01 15.05 23.97
C LEU A 30 -12.13 14.14 24.84
N LEU A 31 -12.57 13.80 26.05
CA LEU A 31 -11.82 12.93 26.96
C LEU A 31 -12.63 11.76 27.54
N SER A 32 -13.85 11.50 27.03
CA SER A 32 -14.67 10.36 27.44
C SER A 32 -14.78 9.23 26.40
N GLU A 33 -14.10 9.32 25.26
CA GLU A 33 -14.00 8.20 24.30
C GLU A 33 -12.70 7.39 24.41
N TYR A 34 -11.80 7.76 25.33
CA TYR A 34 -10.60 6.97 25.62
C TYR A 34 -10.68 6.34 27.02
N VAL A 35 -11.69 5.49 27.21
CA VAL A 35 -11.57 4.34 28.09
C VAL A 35 -11.48 3.14 27.16
N ILE A 36 -10.26 2.80 26.77
CA ILE A 36 -9.98 1.46 26.25
C ILE A 36 -10.33 0.53 27.40
N ASN A 37 -11.50 -0.11 27.32
CA ASN A 37 -11.69 -1.37 27.99
C ASN A 37 -10.56 -2.27 27.49
N LYS A 38 -9.72 -2.73 28.42
CA LYS A 38 -8.59 -3.60 28.12
C LYS A 38 -9.02 -5.06 27.87
N ASP A 39 -10.29 -5.24 27.49
CA ASP A 39 -10.97 -6.46 27.06
C ASP A 39 -12.18 -5.98 26.24
N ASP A 40 -12.35 -6.53 25.03
CA ASP A 40 -13.36 -6.18 24.01
C ASP A 40 -13.03 -5.01 23.07
N GLY A 41 -12.38 -5.38 21.97
CA GLY A 41 -12.23 -4.58 20.76
C GLY A 41 -11.91 -5.44 19.52
N LEU A 42 -12.33 -6.71 19.50
CA LEU A 42 -12.59 -7.38 18.22
C LEU A 42 -13.75 -6.59 17.61
N GLN A 43 -13.47 -5.84 16.54
CA GLN A 43 -14.52 -5.56 15.57
C GLN A 43 -15.21 -6.90 15.29
N SER A 44 -16.53 -6.94 15.16
CA SER A 44 -17.15 -8.14 14.58
C SER A 44 -16.58 -8.26 13.18
N LEU A 45 -15.54 -9.08 13.03
CA LEU A 45 -15.01 -9.43 11.73
C LEU A 45 -16.15 -10.16 11.04
N VAL A 46 -16.68 -9.54 10.00
CA VAL A 46 -17.40 -10.29 8.99
C VAL A 46 -16.36 -11.27 8.44
N LEU A 47 -16.58 -12.56 8.66
CA LEU A 47 -15.66 -13.61 8.24
C LEU A 47 -15.85 -13.91 6.76
N LEU A 48 -17.10 -13.85 6.28
CA LEU A 48 -17.46 -14.11 4.87
C LEU A 48 -17.71 -12.83 4.06
N THR A 49 -17.12 -12.74 2.89
CA THR A 49 -17.25 -11.66 1.91
C THR A 49 -18.23 -12.09 0.81
N ASN A 50 -18.93 -11.14 0.19
CA ASN A 50 -19.75 -11.45 -0.97
C ASN A 50 -18.86 -11.67 -2.20
N ASP A 51 -19.20 -12.66 -3.02
CA ASP A 51 -18.42 -13.05 -4.17
C ASP A 51 -19.10 -12.71 -5.50
N SER A 52 -18.29 -12.54 -6.53
CA SER A 52 -18.77 -12.36 -7.90
C SER A 52 -17.92 -13.19 -8.86
N PHE A 53 -18.57 -13.92 -9.76
CA PHE A 53 -17.93 -14.78 -10.77
C PHE A 53 -18.47 -14.45 -12.16
N TYR A 54 -17.60 -14.47 -13.17
CA TYR A 54 -17.98 -14.36 -14.58
C TYR A 54 -18.02 -15.74 -15.24
N MET A 55 -19.13 -16.05 -15.92
CA MET A 55 -19.28 -17.26 -16.73
C MET A 55 -19.16 -16.88 -18.21
N ALA A 56 -18.13 -17.40 -18.89
CA ALA A 56 -17.79 -16.96 -20.24
C ALA A 56 -18.85 -17.40 -21.28
N PRO A 57 -19.00 -16.67 -22.41
CA PRO A 57 -19.92 -17.04 -23.47
C PRO A 57 -19.68 -18.47 -23.99
N GLY A 58 -20.69 -19.31 -23.87
CA GLY A 58 -20.64 -20.71 -24.31
C GLY A 58 -20.33 -21.71 -23.19
N GLU A 59 -20.02 -21.24 -21.99
CA GLU A 59 -19.96 -22.08 -20.79
C GLU A 59 -21.35 -22.27 -20.18
N ASP A 60 -21.61 -23.47 -19.67
CA ASP A 60 -22.85 -23.80 -18.94
C ASP A 60 -22.58 -24.14 -17.47
N THR A 61 -21.32 -24.15 -17.04
CA THR A 61 -20.89 -24.59 -15.72
C THR A 61 -19.65 -23.81 -15.28
N ILE A 62 -19.59 -23.38 -14.01
CA ILE A 62 -18.43 -22.73 -13.39
C ILE A 62 -18.14 -23.33 -12.01
N LEU A 63 -16.86 -23.50 -11.69
CA LEU A 63 -16.36 -23.87 -10.37
C LEU A 63 -15.96 -22.59 -9.62
N MET A 64 -16.36 -22.47 -8.36
CA MET A 64 -16.26 -21.26 -7.55
C MET A 64 -15.65 -21.62 -6.19
N ASP A 65 -14.51 -21.03 -5.86
CA ASP A 65 -13.98 -21.05 -4.49
C ASP A 65 -14.43 -19.76 -3.79
N VAL A 66 -15.43 -19.87 -2.93
CA VAL A 66 -16.09 -18.71 -2.30
C VAL A 66 -15.50 -18.36 -0.95
N LEU A 67 -14.50 -19.11 -0.49
CA LEU A 67 -13.88 -18.92 0.83
C LEU A 67 -12.46 -18.35 0.75
N ASN A 68 -11.91 -18.17 -0.44
CA ASN A 68 -10.49 -17.82 -0.59
C ASN A 68 -10.18 -16.34 -0.31
N ASN A 69 -11.17 -15.46 -0.45
CA ASN A 69 -11.09 -14.03 -0.11
C ASN A 69 -11.61 -13.72 1.31
N ASP A 70 -11.96 -14.75 2.08
CA ASP A 70 -12.54 -14.62 3.41
C ASP A 70 -11.47 -14.54 4.51
N ASN A 71 -11.87 -13.99 5.65
CA ASN A 71 -10.95 -13.68 6.73
C ASN A 71 -11.11 -14.64 7.90
N PHE A 72 -10.37 -15.75 7.88
CA PHE A 72 -10.35 -16.75 8.94
C PHE A 72 -9.05 -16.72 9.75
N SER A 73 -9.12 -17.04 11.04
CA SER A 73 -7.91 -17.25 11.83
C SER A 73 -7.17 -18.52 11.39
N GLU A 74 -5.85 -18.60 11.58
CA GLU A 74 -5.06 -19.80 11.24
C GLU A 74 -5.54 -21.08 11.94
N ASN A 75 -6.27 -20.94 13.07
CA ASN A 75 -6.83 -22.04 13.86
C ASN A 75 -8.31 -22.30 13.55
N SER A 76 -8.89 -21.67 12.53
CA SER A 76 -10.28 -21.86 12.14
C SER A 76 -10.43 -23.02 11.17
N ASN A 77 -11.44 -23.85 11.40
CA ASN A 77 -11.88 -24.86 10.44
C ASN A 77 -13.22 -24.43 9.85
N VAL A 78 -13.30 -24.30 8.53
CA VAL A 78 -14.45 -23.73 7.82
C VAL A 78 -15.10 -24.79 6.94
N THR A 79 -16.43 -24.86 6.96
CA THR A 79 -17.18 -25.77 6.09
C THR A 79 -18.43 -25.09 5.54
N ILE A 80 -18.63 -25.11 4.23
CA ILE A 80 -19.87 -24.70 3.58
C ILE A 80 -20.92 -25.76 3.85
N ILE A 81 -22.00 -25.38 4.54
CA ILE A 81 -23.03 -26.30 5.01
C ILE A 81 -24.34 -26.17 4.25
N ASN A 82 -24.58 -25.07 3.55
CA ASN A 82 -25.82 -24.83 2.83
C ASN A 82 -25.68 -23.80 1.71
N THR A 83 -26.55 -23.89 0.71
CA THR A 83 -26.73 -22.86 -0.32
C THR A 83 -28.22 -22.59 -0.55
N SER A 84 -28.56 -21.36 -0.95
CA SER A 84 -29.87 -21.06 -1.54
C SER A 84 -29.90 -21.47 -3.03
N SER A 85 -31.08 -21.59 -3.62
CA SER A 85 -31.20 -21.88 -5.05
C SER A 85 -31.16 -20.58 -5.85
N PRO A 86 -30.26 -20.45 -6.84
CA PRO A 86 -30.30 -19.34 -7.79
C PRO A 86 -31.52 -19.48 -8.72
N LEU A 87 -31.85 -18.41 -9.46
CA LEU A 87 -33.06 -18.37 -10.27
C LEU A 87 -32.91 -19.17 -11.58
N ASN A 88 -31.72 -19.20 -12.15
CA ASN A 88 -31.44 -19.64 -13.51
C ASN A 88 -30.40 -20.76 -13.60
N GLY A 89 -30.02 -21.35 -12.46
CA GLY A 89 -29.08 -22.46 -12.41
C GLY A 89 -29.24 -23.34 -11.18
N ILE A 90 -28.25 -24.21 -10.98
CA ILE A 90 -28.17 -25.16 -9.88
C ILE A 90 -26.78 -25.05 -9.26
N VAL A 91 -26.71 -24.93 -7.94
CA VAL A 91 -25.45 -24.90 -7.18
C VAL A 91 -25.28 -26.20 -6.42
N THR A 92 -24.06 -26.76 -6.47
CA THR A 92 -23.66 -27.96 -5.71
C THR A 92 -22.48 -27.61 -4.82
N ILE A 93 -22.51 -28.02 -3.54
CA ILE A 93 -21.37 -27.98 -2.64
C ILE A 93 -20.49 -29.20 -2.92
N ASN A 94 -19.22 -28.96 -3.23
CA ASN A 94 -18.24 -30.00 -3.53
C ASN A 94 -17.58 -30.53 -2.25
N ASN A 95 -16.93 -31.70 -2.35
CA ASN A 95 -16.28 -32.34 -1.19
C ASN A 95 -15.04 -31.59 -0.69
N ASP A 96 -14.47 -30.72 -1.52
CA ASP A 96 -13.30 -29.88 -1.23
C ASP A 96 -13.69 -28.49 -0.74
N ASN A 97 -14.97 -28.30 -0.37
CA ASN A 97 -15.50 -27.04 0.15
C ASN A 97 -15.63 -25.91 -0.89
N THR A 98 -15.52 -26.23 -2.18
CA THR A 98 -15.87 -25.31 -3.29
C THR A 98 -17.33 -25.45 -3.70
N LEU A 99 -17.81 -24.55 -4.56
CA LEU A 99 -19.15 -24.59 -5.15
C LEU A 99 -19.07 -24.78 -6.67
N THR A 100 -20.02 -25.52 -7.25
CA THR A 100 -20.22 -25.58 -8.71
C THR A 100 -21.58 -25.03 -9.07
N TYR A 101 -21.63 -24.00 -9.91
CA TYR A 101 -22.85 -23.53 -10.54
C TYR A 101 -22.99 -24.10 -11.94
N LYS A 102 -24.19 -24.55 -12.29
CA LYS A 102 -24.57 -24.97 -13.63
C LYS A 102 -25.80 -24.20 -14.10
N ALA A 103 -25.70 -23.56 -15.26
CA ALA A 103 -26.80 -22.85 -15.90
C ALA A 103 -27.91 -23.81 -16.36
N GLY A 104 -29.16 -23.39 -16.19
CA GLY A 104 -30.35 -24.13 -16.57
C GLY A 104 -31.21 -24.57 -15.38
N THR A 105 -32.50 -24.77 -15.62
CA THR A 105 -33.46 -25.28 -14.63
C THR A 105 -33.66 -26.79 -14.81
N GLU A 106 -33.98 -27.53 -13.74
CA GLU A 106 -34.33 -28.94 -13.84
C GLU A 106 -35.42 -29.14 -14.90
N SER A 107 -35.10 -29.85 -15.98
CA SER A 107 -36.12 -30.43 -16.83
C SER A 107 -36.78 -31.56 -16.04
N THR A 108 -38.00 -31.31 -15.58
CA THR A 108 -38.85 -32.34 -14.96
C THR A 108 -38.94 -33.52 -15.93
N PRO A 109 -38.67 -34.77 -15.51
CA PRO A 109 -38.75 -35.90 -16.42
C PRO A 109 -40.21 -36.07 -16.85
N VAL A 110 -40.49 -35.84 -18.13
CA VAL A 110 -41.80 -36.13 -18.72
C VAL A 110 -42.03 -37.64 -18.60
N GLU A 111 -42.99 -38.01 -17.76
CA GLU A 111 -43.49 -39.38 -17.64
C GLU A 111 -43.96 -39.87 -19.03
N THR A 112 -43.27 -40.89 -19.53
CA THR A 112 -43.62 -41.61 -20.74
C THR A 112 -44.90 -42.42 -20.51
N THR A 113 -46.05 -41.87 -20.83
CA THR A 113 -47.27 -42.69 -21.01
C THR A 113 -47.53 -42.92 -22.49
N THR A 114 -47.27 -44.15 -22.92
CA THR A 114 -47.77 -44.75 -24.16
C THR A 114 -49.30 -44.70 -24.19
N PRO A 115 -49.93 -44.41 -25.34
CA PRO A 115 -50.93 -45.38 -25.81
C PRO A 115 -50.96 -45.61 -27.33
N GLU A 116 -51.07 -46.91 -27.64
CA GLU A 116 -51.74 -47.62 -28.74
C GLU A 116 -52.03 -46.96 -30.10
N GLU A 117 -51.64 -47.71 -31.14
CA GLU A 117 -52.08 -47.60 -32.53
C GLU A 117 -53.59 -47.80 -32.71
N THR A 118 -54.24 -46.97 -33.54
CA THR A 118 -55.34 -47.40 -34.41
C THR A 118 -55.41 -46.54 -35.69
N THR A 119 -55.90 -47.14 -36.76
CA THR A 119 -55.71 -46.87 -38.21
C THR A 119 -56.68 -45.87 -38.90
N THR A 120 -56.12 -44.92 -39.69
CA THR A 120 -56.45 -44.46 -41.09
C THR A 120 -57.82 -43.74 -41.41
N PRO A 121 -57.97 -42.92 -42.51
CA PRO A 121 -57.27 -41.70 -42.99
C PRO A 121 -58.21 -40.50 -43.38
N GLU A 122 -57.59 -39.41 -43.90
CA GLU A 122 -58.11 -38.28 -44.72
C GLU A 122 -58.89 -37.14 -44.02
N GLU A 123 -58.36 -35.91 -43.98
CA GLU A 123 -58.56 -34.88 -45.02
C GLU A 123 -57.72 -33.59 -44.76
N THR A 124 -57.47 -32.90 -45.86
CA THR A 124 -56.66 -31.71 -46.18
C THR A 124 -56.95 -30.42 -45.40
N THR A 125 -55.94 -29.60 -45.03
CA THR A 125 -55.69 -28.18 -45.48
C THR A 125 -54.77 -27.31 -44.58
N THR A 126 -53.64 -26.87 -45.19
CA THR A 126 -52.94 -25.55 -45.12
C THR A 126 -52.25 -25.09 -43.80
N PRO A 127 -51.24 -24.18 -43.86
CA PRO A 127 -49.86 -24.43 -43.43
C PRO A 127 -49.50 -23.88 -42.05
N GLU A 128 -48.56 -24.56 -41.39
CA GLU A 128 -47.91 -24.16 -40.14
C GLU A 128 -47.25 -22.78 -40.25
N GLU A 129 -47.65 -21.90 -39.33
CA GLU A 129 -46.81 -20.79 -38.87
C GLU A 129 -45.60 -21.40 -38.15
N THR A 130 -44.43 -21.22 -38.75
CA THR A 130 -43.16 -21.56 -38.13
C THR A 130 -42.92 -20.61 -36.97
N THR A 131 -43.25 -21.01 -35.75
CA THR A 131 -42.75 -20.34 -34.55
C THR A 131 -41.27 -20.67 -34.43
N THR A 132 -40.44 -19.66 -34.73
CA THR A 132 -39.06 -19.59 -34.28
C THR A 132 -39.00 -19.91 -32.78
N PRO A 133 -38.08 -20.77 -32.30
CA PRO A 133 -37.89 -20.94 -30.87
C PRO A 133 -37.54 -19.58 -30.27
N GLU A 134 -38.23 -19.19 -29.18
CA GLU A 134 -37.76 -18.10 -28.33
C GLU A 134 -36.30 -18.41 -27.95
N GLU A 135 -35.38 -17.55 -28.36
CA GLU A 135 -34.07 -17.46 -27.72
C GLU A 135 -34.34 -17.19 -26.24
N THR A 136 -34.21 -18.22 -25.41
CA THR A 136 -34.03 -18.09 -23.98
C THR A 136 -32.77 -17.26 -23.79
N THR A 137 -32.90 -15.95 -23.67
CA THR A 137 -31.79 -15.08 -23.31
C THR A 137 -31.30 -15.54 -21.95
N THR A 138 -30.08 -16.05 -21.89
CA THR A 138 -29.39 -16.31 -20.63
C THR A 138 -29.43 -15.00 -19.83
N PRO A 139 -29.92 -15.01 -18.59
CA PRO A 139 -29.99 -13.80 -17.80
C PRO A 139 -28.60 -13.23 -17.61
N GLU A 140 -28.49 -11.89 -17.66
CA GLU A 140 -27.22 -11.19 -17.52
C GLU A 140 -26.53 -11.53 -16.19
N GLU A 141 -27.31 -11.76 -15.13
CA GLU A 141 -26.84 -12.14 -13.80
C GLU A 141 -27.74 -13.19 -13.12
N ASP A 142 -27.17 -13.99 -12.23
CA ASP A 142 -27.86 -14.88 -11.31
C ASP A 142 -27.21 -14.81 -9.91
N THR A 143 -27.99 -15.01 -8.85
CA THR A 143 -27.49 -14.80 -7.47
C THR A 143 -27.98 -15.87 -6.52
N PHE A 144 -27.14 -16.28 -5.57
CA PHE A 144 -27.52 -17.16 -4.46
C PHE A 144 -26.68 -16.86 -3.22
N THR A 145 -27.13 -17.28 -2.03
CA THR A 145 -26.30 -17.25 -0.81
C THR A 145 -25.71 -18.61 -0.48
N TYR A 146 -24.54 -18.63 0.18
CA TYR A 146 -24.01 -19.81 0.87
C TYR A 146 -23.85 -19.53 2.36
N THR A 147 -23.94 -20.58 3.18
CA THR A 147 -23.72 -20.50 4.62
C THR A 147 -22.50 -21.34 4.98
N ALA A 148 -21.52 -20.74 5.65
CA ALA A 148 -20.37 -21.45 6.20
C ALA A 148 -20.47 -21.57 7.73
N GLU A 149 -20.03 -22.70 8.26
CA GLU A 149 -19.79 -22.93 9.68
C GLU A 149 -18.29 -22.80 9.95
N VAL A 150 -17.92 -21.89 10.85
CA VAL A 150 -16.53 -21.64 11.25
C VAL A 150 -16.34 -22.14 12.68
N VAL A 151 -15.38 -23.03 12.89
CA VAL A 151 -15.04 -23.59 14.19
C VAL A 151 -13.64 -23.11 14.58
N ASP A 152 -13.54 -22.33 15.64
CA ASP A 152 -12.25 -21.97 16.22
C ASP A 152 -11.70 -23.17 17.01
N GLU A 153 -10.59 -23.77 16.55
CA GLU A 153 -10.06 -24.99 17.15
C GLU A 153 -9.42 -24.77 18.54
N GLU A 154 -9.07 -23.54 18.88
CA GLU A 154 -8.44 -23.21 20.17
C GLU A 154 -9.48 -23.04 21.28
N THR A 155 -10.60 -22.39 20.96
CA THR A 155 -11.68 -22.07 21.90
C THR A 155 -12.85 -23.06 21.83
N GLY A 156 -13.02 -23.74 20.69
CA GLY A 156 -14.16 -24.59 20.37
C GLY A 156 -15.44 -23.81 20.06
N GLU A 157 -15.36 -22.49 19.86
CA GLU A 157 -16.50 -21.66 19.47
C GLU A 157 -16.91 -21.94 18.02
N THR A 158 -18.22 -21.90 17.73
CA THR A 158 -18.76 -22.14 16.38
C THR A 158 -19.66 -20.98 15.98
N THR A 159 -19.33 -20.35 14.85
CA THR A 159 -20.16 -19.31 14.23
C THR A 159 -20.70 -19.80 12.89
N LYS A 160 -21.83 -19.23 12.47
CA LYS A 160 -22.41 -19.46 11.14
C LYS A 160 -22.63 -18.11 10.49
N GLU A 161 -22.07 -17.95 9.31
CA GLU A 161 -22.18 -16.73 8.52
C GLU A 161 -22.73 -17.07 7.14
N GLU A 162 -23.34 -16.07 6.51
CA GLU A 162 -23.92 -16.18 5.18
C GLU A 162 -23.35 -15.06 4.30
N ALA A 163 -22.96 -15.42 3.08
CA ALA A 163 -22.50 -14.50 2.05
C ALA A 163 -23.26 -14.73 0.74
N THR A 164 -23.28 -13.71 -0.11
CA THR A 164 -23.95 -13.72 -1.42
C THR A 164 -22.94 -13.95 -2.52
N VAL A 165 -23.28 -14.81 -3.47
CA VAL A 165 -22.55 -15.05 -4.72
C VAL A 165 -23.37 -14.51 -5.87
N THR A 166 -22.74 -13.71 -6.72
CA THR A 166 -23.29 -13.20 -7.98
C THR A 166 -22.56 -13.85 -9.16
N ILE A 167 -23.30 -14.36 -10.13
CA ILE A 167 -22.75 -14.93 -11.37
C ILE A 167 -23.20 -14.04 -12.51
N SER A 168 -22.25 -13.48 -13.24
CA SER A 168 -22.50 -12.60 -14.38
C SER A 168 -22.09 -13.28 -15.69
N THR A 169 -22.83 -12.99 -16.76
CA THR A 169 -22.42 -13.30 -18.15
C THR A 169 -21.83 -12.09 -18.87
N THR A 170 -21.67 -10.98 -18.15
CA THR A 170 -20.90 -9.80 -18.56
C THR A 170 -19.55 -9.83 -17.84
N PRO A 171 -18.42 -9.62 -18.55
CA PRO A 171 -17.11 -9.55 -17.90
C PRO A 171 -17.17 -8.58 -16.74
N ILE A 172 -16.64 -9.01 -15.59
CA ILE A 172 -16.35 -8.06 -14.52
C ILE A 172 -15.34 -7.07 -15.14
N ILE A 173 -15.55 -5.76 -14.99
CA ILE A 173 -14.60 -4.74 -15.44
C ILE A 173 -14.03 -4.08 -14.20
N THR A 174 -12.71 -4.12 -14.06
CA THR A 174 -11.99 -3.42 -13.01
C THR A 174 -11.79 -2.00 -13.50
N GLU A 175 -12.51 -1.05 -12.92
CA GLU A 175 -12.35 0.36 -13.26
C GLU A 175 -11.03 0.89 -12.67
N MET A 176 -9.97 0.87 -13.48
CA MET A 176 -8.63 1.28 -13.07
C MET A 176 -8.44 2.82 -13.11
N GLY A 177 -9.34 3.54 -13.77
CA GLY A 177 -9.31 5.00 -13.89
C GLY A 177 -8.28 5.51 -14.91
N ASP A 178 -7.68 6.69 -14.65
CA ASP A 178 -6.63 7.24 -15.51
C ASP A 178 -5.41 6.30 -15.53
N LEU A 179 -4.77 6.13 -16.69
CA LEU A 179 -3.55 5.31 -16.80
C LEU A 179 -2.37 5.93 -16.02
N LEU A 180 -2.18 5.42 -14.82
CA LEU A 180 -1.09 5.72 -13.88
C LEU A 180 -0.16 4.50 -13.76
N ALA A 181 0.84 4.57 -12.88
CA ALA A 181 1.70 3.44 -12.52
C ALA A 181 0.87 2.28 -11.95
N PHE A 182 -0.16 2.63 -11.17
CA PHE A 182 -1.24 1.79 -10.67
C PHE A 182 -2.34 2.75 -10.15
N PRO A 183 -3.60 2.30 -10.02
CA PRO A 183 -4.64 3.15 -9.44
C PRO A 183 -4.25 3.64 -8.04
N GLY A 184 -4.38 4.94 -7.79
CA GLY A 184 -3.92 5.56 -6.53
C GLY A 184 -2.45 5.97 -6.49
N ALA A 185 -1.67 5.79 -7.56
CA ALA A 185 -0.33 6.37 -7.65
C ALA A 185 -0.38 7.91 -7.69
N GLU A 186 0.38 8.56 -6.81
CA GLU A 186 0.45 10.02 -6.69
C GLU A 186 1.85 10.58 -7.00
N GLY A 187 2.00 11.89 -6.90
CA GLY A 187 3.30 12.56 -7.00
C GLY A 187 3.92 12.59 -8.40
N PHE A 188 5.21 12.90 -8.45
CA PHE A 188 5.94 13.08 -9.71
C PHE A 188 6.22 11.78 -10.48
N ALA A 189 6.16 10.62 -9.83
CA ALA A 189 6.41 9.32 -10.46
C ALA A 189 5.12 8.54 -10.77
N LYS A 190 3.93 9.14 -10.61
CA LYS A 190 2.65 8.47 -10.85
C LYS A 190 2.43 7.91 -12.26
N TYR A 191 3.28 8.26 -13.23
CA TYR A 191 3.25 7.74 -14.60
C TYR A 191 4.44 6.81 -14.91
N ALA A 192 5.17 6.35 -13.89
CA ALA A 192 6.15 5.28 -14.07
C ALA A 192 5.44 4.05 -14.65
N THR A 193 6.07 3.34 -15.58
CA THR A 193 5.49 2.14 -16.18
C THR A 193 6.09 0.86 -15.61
N GLY A 194 7.27 0.96 -14.96
CA GLY A 194 7.99 -0.18 -14.42
C GLY A 194 8.14 -1.29 -15.47
N GLY A 195 7.66 -2.49 -15.14
CA GLY A 195 7.70 -3.68 -15.97
C GLY A 195 6.53 -3.89 -16.93
N ARG A 196 5.57 -2.96 -17.05
CA ARG A 196 4.35 -3.10 -17.88
C ARG A 196 4.67 -3.55 -19.32
N GLY A 197 3.92 -4.53 -19.83
CA GLY A 197 4.12 -5.11 -21.17
C GLY A 197 5.37 -5.98 -21.28
N GLY A 198 5.96 -6.34 -20.15
CA GLY A 198 7.22 -7.06 -20.02
C GLY A 198 7.05 -8.54 -19.70
N LYS A 199 8.14 -9.16 -19.22
CA LYS A 199 8.11 -10.54 -18.73
C LYS A 199 7.55 -10.61 -17.32
N VAL A 200 6.81 -11.67 -17.02
CA VAL A 200 6.48 -12.05 -15.65
C VAL A 200 7.49 -13.07 -15.15
N LEU A 201 8.06 -12.85 -13.97
CA LEU A 201 9.12 -13.67 -13.41
C LEU A 201 8.80 -14.07 -11.97
N HIS A 202 8.61 -15.38 -11.75
CA HIS A 202 8.28 -15.95 -10.46
C HIS A 202 9.51 -16.14 -9.57
N VAL A 203 9.41 -15.68 -8.34
CA VAL A 203 10.31 -16.06 -7.24
C VAL A 203 9.70 -17.25 -6.52
N THR A 204 10.35 -18.41 -6.63
CA THR A 204 9.86 -19.70 -6.13
C THR A 204 10.64 -20.22 -4.92
N ASN A 205 11.69 -19.51 -4.48
CA ASN A 205 12.44 -19.82 -3.28
C ASN A 205 13.11 -18.58 -2.68
N LEU A 206 13.46 -18.67 -1.40
CA LEU A 206 14.04 -17.57 -0.60
C LEU A 206 15.57 -17.52 -0.63
N ASN A 207 16.23 -18.31 -1.48
CA ASN A 207 17.69 -18.23 -1.60
C ASN A 207 18.09 -16.91 -2.24
N ASP A 208 19.27 -16.39 -1.90
CA ASP A 208 19.81 -15.18 -2.52
C ASP A 208 19.97 -15.31 -4.04
N SER A 209 20.42 -16.48 -4.52
CA SER A 209 20.75 -16.70 -5.93
C SER A 209 20.44 -18.12 -6.40
N GLY A 210 20.47 -18.31 -7.72
CA GLY A 210 20.14 -19.59 -8.38
C GLY A 210 18.74 -19.57 -8.99
N ALA A 211 18.38 -20.69 -9.63
CA ALA A 211 17.10 -20.83 -10.32
C ALA A 211 15.92 -20.55 -9.37
N GLY A 212 14.99 -19.70 -9.78
CA GLY A 212 13.79 -19.31 -9.03
C GLY A 212 14.02 -18.33 -7.88
N SER A 213 15.23 -17.76 -7.74
CA SER A 213 15.54 -16.75 -6.73
C SER A 213 15.13 -15.35 -7.18
N LEU A 214 14.91 -14.45 -6.21
CA LEU A 214 14.71 -13.02 -6.49
C LEU A 214 15.86 -12.43 -7.32
N ARG A 215 17.11 -12.79 -7.06
CA ARG A 215 18.26 -12.23 -7.80
C ARG A 215 18.30 -12.68 -9.25
N GLU A 216 17.86 -13.88 -9.57
CA GLU A 216 17.74 -14.34 -10.96
C GLU A 216 16.67 -13.53 -11.70
N ALA A 217 15.47 -13.42 -11.12
CA ALA A 217 14.38 -12.63 -11.69
C ALA A 217 14.79 -11.15 -11.87
N PHE A 218 15.40 -10.58 -10.83
CA PHE A 218 15.91 -9.20 -10.81
C PHE A 218 16.93 -8.92 -11.90
N ASN A 219 17.87 -9.84 -12.15
CA ASN A 219 18.92 -9.67 -13.17
C ASN A 219 18.48 -10.01 -14.60
N THR A 220 17.26 -10.47 -14.80
CA THR A 220 16.73 -10.71 -16.14
C THR A 220 16.63 -9.39 -16.90
N THR A 221 17.06 -9.37 -18.17
CA THR A 221 17.07 -8.14 -18.98
C THR A 221 15.72 -7.86 -19.64
N GLY A 222 15.45 -6.56 -19.79
CA GLY A 222 14.24 -6.00 -20.40
C GLY A 222 13.14 -5.68 -19.38
N PRO A 223 12.01 -5.10 -19.86
CA PRO A 223 10.84 -4.84 -19.03
C PRO A 223 10.37 -6.12 -18.34
N ARG A 224 10.16 -6.06 -17.03
CA ARG A 224 9.73 -7.22 -16.24
C ARG A 224 9.02 -6.87 -14.95
N THR A 225 8.06 -7.71 -14.60
CA THR A 225 7.37 -7.72 -13.31
C THR A 225 7.78 -8.98 -12.55
N ILE A 226 8.25 -8.80 -11.32
CA ILE A 226 8.62 -9.88 -10.42
C ILE A 226 7.45 -10.15 -9.48
N VAL A 227 6.97 -11.39 -9.48
CA VAL A 227 5.91 -11.92 -8.62
C VAL A 227 6.46 -13.01 -7.70
N PHE A 228 5.78 -13.30 -6.59
CA PHE A 228 6.29 -14.16 -5.53
C PHE A 228 5.36 -15.33 -5.21
N ASP A 229 5.89 -16.55 -5.34
CA ASP A 229 5.21 -17.78 -4.93
C ASP A 229 5.60 -18.19 -3.50
N VAL A 230 6.47 -17.42 -2.86
CA VAL A 230 7.00 -17.68 -1.51
C VAL A 230 6.93 -16.44 -0.65
N GLY A 231 6.75 -16.64 0.66
CA GLY A 231 6.82 -15.61 1.69
C GLY A 231 7.95 -15.94 2.67
N GLY A 232 8.57 -14.92 3.26
CA GLY A 232 9.64 -15.06 4.25
C GLY A 232 10.79 -14.08 4.06
N ASP A 233 11.90 -14.37 4.74
CA ASP A 233 13.14 -13.60 4.65
C ASP A 233 14.03 -14.05 3.49
N ILE A 234 14.50 -13.09 2.69
CA ILE A 234 15.57 -13.30 1.70
C ILE A 234 16.85 -12.64 2.23
N PHE A 235 17.81 -13.48 2.62
CA PHE A 235 19.11 -13.02 3.12
C PHE A 235 20.07 -12.72 1.99
N LEU A 236 20.19 -11.45 1.63
CA LEU A 236 20.99 -11.05 0.48
C LEU A 236 22.50 -11.14 0.77
N GLU A 237 23.25 -11.74 -0.14
CA GLU A 237 24.72 -11.79 -0.04
C GLU A 237 25.38 -10.49 -0.54
N SER A 238 24.70 -9.77 -1.43
CA SER A 238 25.12 -8.47 -1.98
C SER A 238 23.91 -7.60 -2.33
N ASN A 239 24.11 -6.30 -2.57
CA ASN A 239 22.99 -5.44 -3.00
C ASN A 239 22.39 -5.93 -4.31
N LEU A 240 21.06 -5.84 -4.44
CA LEU A 240 20.40 -5.94 -5.74
C LEU A 240 20.67 -4.64 -6.48
N THR A 241 21.39 -4.70 -7.60
CA THR A 241 21.95 -3.51 -8.27
C THR A 241 21.43 -3.37 -9.69
N ILE A 242 20.69 -2.28 -9.94
CA ILE A 242 20.23 -1.87 -11.28
C ILE A 242 21.29 -0.97 -11.90
N TRP A 243 22.19 -1.56 -12.68
CA TRP A 243 23.30 -0.84 -13.33
C TRP A 243 23.78 -1.58 -14.57
N GLU A 244 22.95 -1.57 -15.62
CA GLU A 244 23.18 -2.30 -16.86
C GLU A 244 24.58 -2.03 -17.46
N GLU A 245 25.03 -0.77 -17.44
CA GLU A 245 26.34 -0.37 -17.98
C GLU A 245 27.53 -0.93 -17.19
N ARG A 246 27.29 -1.49 -15.99
CA ARG A 246 28.28 -2.17 -15.15
C ARG A 246 27.99 -3.67 -15.00
N GLY A 247 27.11 -4.24 -15.82
CA GLY A 247 26.75 -5.66 -15.77
C GLY A 247 25.81 -6.02 -14.61
N GLY A 248 25.14 -5.03 -14.01
CA GLY A 248 23.99 -5.25 -13.13
C GLY A 248 22.68 -5.39 -13.93
N ALA A 249 21.55 -5.37 -13.21
CA ALA A 249 20.23 -5.44 -13.82
C ALA A 249 19.88 -4.19 -14.64
N SER A 250 18.96 -4.32 -15.60
CA SER A 250 18.35 -3.20 -16.33
C SER A 250 17.22 -2.55 -15.52
N GLY A 251 16.87 -1.32 -15.90
CA GLY A 251 15.63 -0.65 -15.46
C GLY A 251 14.37 -1.37 -15.96
N ASP A 252 13.25 -0.63 -16.07
CA ASP A 252 11.95 -1.17 -16.49
C ASP A 252 11.52 -2.37 -15.65
N LEU A 253 11.49 -2.15 -14.33
CA LEU A 253 11.28 -3.19 -13.33
C LEU A 253 10.10 -2.85 -12.43
N THR A 254 9.17 -3.80 -12.27
CA THR A 254 8.20 -3.82 -11.17
C THR A 254 8.54 -4.96 -10.21
N ILE A 255 8.66 -4.67 -8.92
CA ILE A 255 8.64 -5.69 -7.85
C ILE A 255 7.27 -5.62 -7.17
N ALA A 256 6.43 -6.63 -7.42
CA ALA A 256 5.04 -6.68 -6.95
C ALA A 256 4.94 -7.54 -5.67
N GLY A 257 5.32 -6.96 -4.53
CA GLY A 257 5.33 -7.64 -3.24
C GLY A 257 3.94 -8.10 -2.77
N GLU A 258 2.87 -7.49 -3.27
CA GLU A 258 1.49 -7.85 -2.98
C GLU A 258 1.15 -9.31 -3.38
N THR A 259 1.88 -9.88 -4.33
CA THR A 259 1.67 -11.27 -4.81
C THR A 259 2.17 -12.34 -3.83
N ALA A 260 3.09 -12.00 -2.93
CA ALA A 260 3.68 -12.96 -2.00
C ALA A 260 2.62 -13.54 -1.05
N PRO A 261 2.62 -14.85 -0.73
CA PRO A 261 1.78 -15.35 0.36
C PRO A 261 2.24 -14.74 1.70
N PHE A 262 1.35 -14.70 2.70
CA PHE A 262 1.73 -14.36 4.07
C PHE A 262 2.95 -15.21 4.51
N PRO A 263 3.96 -14.65 5.18
CA PRO A 263 4.04 -13.30 5.76
C PRO A 263 4.65 -12.24 4.84
N GLY A 264 4.54 -12.37 3.52
CA GLY A 264 5.16 -11.46 2.54
C GLY A 264 6.68 -11.56 2.52
N ILE A 265 7.34 -10.63 1.81
CA ILE A 265 8.80 -10.65 1.63
C ILE A 265 9.51 -9.61 2.50
N THR A 266 10.54 -10.04 3.21
CA THR A 266 11.52 -9.15 3.85
C THR A 266 12.91 -9.38 3.26
N LEU A 267 13.54 -8.32 2.75
CA LEU A 267 14.95 -8.34 2.34
C LEU A 267 15.86 -8.04 3.54
N ARG A 268 16.87 -8.90 3.72
CA ARG A 268 17.83 -8.84 4.84
C ARG A 268 19.25 -8.61 4.35
N ASN A 269 20.12 -8.16 5.24
CA ASN A 269 21.57 -7.96 5.10
C ASN A 269 22.04 -6.87 4.12
N LYS A 270 21.37 -6.68 2.99
CA LYS A 270 21.69 -5.73 1.91
C LYS A 270 20.41 -5.11 1.35
N GLY A 271 20.57 -4.02 0.61
CA GLY A 271 19.48 -3.24 0.06
C GLY A 271 19.44 -3.26 -1.47
N ILE A 272 18.77 -2.26 -2.03
CA ILE A 272 18.62 -2.07 -3.47
C ILE A 272 19.39 -0.81 -3.89
N GLN A 273 20.25 -0.95 -4.89
CA GLN A 273 21.03 0.13 -5.49
C GLN A 273 20.52 0.39 -6.91
N ILE A 274 20.04 1.59 -7.18
CA ILE A 274 19.39 1.96 -8.43
C ILE A 274 20.22 3.02 -9.17
N HIS A 275 20.74 2.65 -10.34
CA HIS A 275 21.56 3.51 -11.20
C HIS A 275 21.00 3.65 -12.62
N ASN A 276 19.75 3.20 -12.84
CA ASN A 276 19.02 3.28 -14.10
C ASN A 276 17.57 3.74 -13.83
N SER A 277 16.73 3.90 -14.86
CA SER A 277 15.38 4.49 -14.79
C SER A 277 14.26 3.45 -14.66
N ASN A 278 13.05 3.96 -14.39
CA ASN A 278 11.77 3.28 -14.49
C ASN A 278 11.63 2.04 -13.59
N VAL A 279 11.49 2.30 -12.30
CA VAL A 279 11.42 1.25 -11.27
C VAL A 279 10.20 1.48 -10.39
N ILE A 280 9.39 0.43 -10.23
CA ILE A 280 8.26 0.36 -9.31
C ILE A 280 8.57 -0.73 -8.27
N ILE A 281 8.42 -0.41 -6.98
CA ILE A 281 8.55 -1.38 -5.89
C ILE A 281 7.39 -1.17 -4.94
N LYS A 282 6.62 -2.23 -4.68
CA LYS A 282 5.47 -2.18 -3.78
C LYS A 282 5.46 -3.32 -2.76
N TYR A 283 4.85 -3.09 -1.60
CA TYR A 283 4.48 -4.11 -0.60
C TYR A 283 5.61 -5.09 -0.21
N ILE A 284 6.83 -4.59 -0.10
CA ILE A 284 7.95 -5.35 0.48
C ILE A 284 8.53 -4.63 1.69
N THR A 285 9.20 -5.42 2.52
CA THR A 285 9.91 -4.93 3.68
C THR A 285 11.42 -5.03 3.44
N ILE A 286 12.20 -4.02 3.81
CA ILE A 286 13.67 -4.05 3.73
C ILE A 286 14.25 -3.65 5.08
N ARG A 287 14.97 -4.60 5.69
CA ARG A 287 15.69 -4.38 6.95
C ARG A 287 17.08 -4.96 6.85
N LEU A 288 18.12 -4.11 6.83
CA LEU A 288 19.48 -4.60 6.59
C LEU A 288 19.97 -5.48 7.75
N ASN A 289 20.49 -4.88 8.82
CA ASN A 289 21.10 -5.62 9.92
C ASN A 289 20.90 -4.89 11.25
N GLU A 290 20.87 -5.62 12.35
CA GLU A 290 20.88 -5.07 13.71
C GLU A 290 22.25 -4.48 14.08
N VAL A 291 23.32 -4.96 13.43
CA VAL A 291 24.68 -4.51 13.64
C VAL A 291 25.14 -3.77 12.39
N ARG A 292 25.39 -2.48 12.56
CA ARG A 292 25.92 -1.60 11.52
C ARG A 292 27.21 -2.13 10.90
N ASP A 293 27.24 -2.26 9.58
CA ASP A 293 28.49 -2.38 8.83
C ASP A 293 29.13 -1.00 8.68
N THR A 294 30.23 -0.74 9.40
CA THR A 294 30.92 0.56 9.34
C THR A 294 31.93 0.67 8.19
N GLU A 295 32.28 -0.45 7.52
CA GLU A 295 33.25 -0.46 6.42
C GLU A 295 32.55 -0.30 5.07
N ASN A 296 31.38 -0.94 4.91
CA ASN A 296 30.58 -0.88 3.70
C ASN A 296 29.13 -0.53 4.08
N THR A 297 28.88 0.74 4.40
CA THR A 297 27.55 1.20 4.80
C THR A 297 26.60 1.24 3.60
N TRP A 298 25.46 0.55 3.73
CA TRP A 298 24.39 0.55 2.75
C TRP A 298 23.11 1.16 3.31
N ASP A 299 22.27 1.62 2.39
CA ASP A 299 20.92 2.10 2.70
C ASP A 299 19.94 1.04 2.21
N CYS A 300 18.70 1.03 2.73
CA CYS A 300 17.69 0.11 2.26
C CYS A 300 17.45 0.30 0.76
N ILE A 301 17.31 1.56 0.34
CA ILE A 301 17.24 1.93 -1.09
C ILE A 301 18.13 3.16 -1.34
N ARG A 302 19.06 3.02 -2.28
CA ARG A 302 19.90 4.12 -2.77
C ARG A 302 19.68 4.32 -4.26
N ILE A 303 19.41 5.55 -4.67
CA ILE A 303 19.30 5.95 -6.08
C ILE A 303 20.48 6.85 -6.39
N ARG A 304 21.20 6.58 -7.47
CA ARG A 304 22.33 7.43 -7.86
C ARG A 304 22.59 7.42 -9.35
N ASN A 305 22.54 8.60 -9.97
CA ASN A 305 23.07 8.78 -11.31
C ASN A 305 24.60 8.92 -11.25
N TRP A 306 25.33 7.90 -11.69
CA TRP A 306 26.81 7.94 -11.76
C TRP A 306 27.37 8.63 -13.02
N GLY A 307 26.50 9.13 -13.91
CA GLY A 307 26.91 9.76 -15.17
C GLY A 307 27.54 8.79 -16.16
N THR A 308 27.23 7.50 -16.04
CA THR A 308 27.69 6.45 -16.97
C THR A 308 26.72 6.18 -18.12
N GLY A 309 25.47 6.65 -17.99
CA GLY A 309 24.39 6.52 -18.96
C GLY A 309 23.75 7.88 -19.25
N ASP A 310 22.42 7.95 -19.16
CA ASP A 310 21.65 9.15 -19.45
C ASP A 310 21.95 10.32 -18.48
N ASN A 311 21.78 11.53 -19.01
CA ASN A 311 21.85 12.77 -18.22
C ASN A 311 20.83 12.78 -17.06
N TYR A 312 19.70 12.10 -17.20
CA TYR A 312 18.76 11.93 -16.11
C TYR A 312 18.35 10.48 -16.04
N ILE A 313 18.42 9.91 -14.84
CA ILE A 313 17.63 8.73 -14.52
C ILE A 313 16.32 9.18 -13.89
N GLU A 314 15.21 8.53 -14.24
CA GLU A 314 13.88 9.01 -13.84
C GLU A 314 12.83 7.91 -13.66
N ASN A 315 11.69 8.29 -13.07
CA ASN A 315 10.50 7.46 -12.83
C ASN A 315 10.75 6.37 -11.78
N PHE A 316 10.71 6.76 -10.51
CA PHE A 316 10.90 5.86 -9.37
C PHE A 316 9.67 5.90 -8.47
N MET A 317 8.92 4.81 -8.42
CA MET A 317 7.70 4.69 -7.62
C MET A 317 7.92 3.67 -6.49
N PHE A 318 7.83 4.15 -5.25
CA PHE A 318 7.91 3.33 -4.05
C PHE A 318 6.61 3.50 -3.28
N ASP A 319 5.87 2.41 -3.09
CA ASP A 319 4.55 2.45 -2.44
C ASP A 319 4.41 1.30 -1.44
N HIS A 320 3.85 1.60 -0.26
CA HIS A 320 3.63 0.59 0.79
C HIS A 320 4.89 -0.22 1.16
N LEU A 321 6.03 0.47 1.29
CA LEU A 321 7.27 -0.16 1.75
C LEU A 321 7.49 0.03 3.24
N SER A 322 7.98 -1.01 3.91
CA SER A 322 8.48 -0.91 5.28
C SER A 322 10.01 -0.92 5.29
N LEU A 323 10.65 0.19 5.66
CA LEU A 323 12.09 0.37 5.56
C LEU A 323 12.71 0.72 6.92
N SER A 324 13.65 -0.11 7.41
CA SER A 324 14.40 0.21 8.62
C SER A 324 15.79 -0.42 8.67
N HIS A 325 16.55 -0.12 9.72
CA HIS A 325 17.86 -0.74 9.96
C HIS A 325 18.91 -0.51 8.87
N GLY A 326 18.82 0.60 8.11
CA GLY A 326 19.88 1.03 7.19
C GLY A 326 21.20 1.31 7.93
N ASP A 327 22.35 1.06 7.29
CA ASP A 327 23.67 1.25 7.91
C ASP A 327 24.12 2.72 7.94
N ASP A 328 23.69 3.55 6.97
CA ASP A 328 23.93 5.00 6.99
C ASP A 328 22.62 5.77 6.97
N GLU A 329 21.91 5.79 5.84
CA GLU A 329 20.52 6.24 5.74
C GLU A 329 19.57 5.06 5.48
N ILE A 330 18.27 5.29 5.61
CA ILE A 330 17.26 4.33 5.15
C ILE A 330 17.00 4.50 3.64
N PHE A 331 16.81 5.75 3.20
CA PHE A 331 16.54 6.10 1.80
C PHE A 331 17.44 7.24 1.34
N ASN A 332 18.14 7.03 0.22
CA ASN A 332 19.16 7.96 -0.27
C ASN A 332 19.06 8.19 -1.79
N PRO A 333 18.21 9.12 -2.26
CA PRO A 333 18.24 9.56 -3.65
C PRO A 333 19.32 10.64 -3.87
N ASN A 334 20.13 10.45 -4.91
CA ASN A 334 21.21 11.34 -5.33
C ASN A 334 21.29 11.39 -6.86
N GLY A 335 21.71 12.53 -7.40
CA GLY A 335 22.30 12.64 -8.73
C GLY A 335 23.80 12.38 -8.69
N HIS A 336 24.53 12.89 -9.68
CA HIS A 336 25.98 12.80 -9.70
C HIS A 336 26.58 13.69 -8.60
N ALA A 337 27.74 13.30 -8.06
CA ALA A 337 28.34 13.99 -6.92
C ALA A 337 28.75 15.44 -7.23
N THR A 338 29.13 15.72 -8.48
CA THR A 338 29.76 17.00 -8.84
C THR A 338 29.31 17.56 -10.20
N ASP A 339 28.60 16.79 -11.01
CA ASP A 339 28.23 17.19 -12.38
C ASP A 339 26.72 17.36 -12.46
N SER A 340 26.28 18.62 -12.56
CA SER A 340 24.87 18.98 -12.59
C SER A 340 24.14 18.52 -13.86
N ASN A 341 24.85 18.04 -14.88
CA ASN A 341 24.24 17.45 -16.07
C ASN A 341 23.65 16.07 -15.81
N TYR A 342 24.06 15.42 -14.71
CA TYR A 342 23.66 14.06 -14.36
C TYR A 342 22.80 14.07 -13.10
N GLY A 343 21.48 14.17 -13.30
CA GLY A 343 20.49 14.25 -12.22
C GLY A 343 19.67 12.97 -12.05
N THR A 344 18.89 12.97 -10.99
CA THR A 344 17.85 11.97 -10.72
C THR A 344 16.53 12.72 -10.59
N ARG A 345 15.46 12.27 -11.24
CA ARG A 345 14.17 12.98 -11.18
C ARG A 345 12.94 12.10 -11.16
N LYS A 346 11.78 12.69 -10.86
CA LYS A 346 10.48 12.01 -10.83
C LYS A 346 10.51 10.80 -9.90
N ILE A 347 10.65 11.10 -8.62
CA ILE A 347 10.63 10.11 -7.54
C ILE A 347 9.33 10.30 -6.77
N THR A 348 8.65 9.23 -6.43
CA THR A 348 7.57 9.26 -5.44
C THR A 348 7.76 8.13 -4.46
N MET A 349 7.77 8.49 -3.19
CA MET A 349 7.62 7.56 -2.08
C MET A 349 6.29 7.87 -1.40
N GLN A 350 5.37 6.91 -1.42
CA GLN A 350 4.07 7.08 -0.81
C GLN A 350 3.66 5.91 0.08
N ASN A 351 2.89 6.19 1.13
CA ASN A 351 2.38 5.18 2.05
C ASN A 351 3.48 4.27 2.65
N CYS A 352 4.73 4.74 2.78
CA CYS A 352 5.84 3.95 3.32
C CYS A 352 6.12 4.26 4.79
N THR A 353 6.63 3.28 5.55
CA THR A 353 7.30 3.52 6.84
C THR A 353 8.81 3.61 6.64
N VAL A 354 9.44 4.60 7.27
CA VAL A 354 10.88 4.86 7.16
C VAL A 354 11.42 5.25 8.53
N GLY A 355 12.26 4.41 9.14
CA GLY A 355 12.75 4.69 10.48
C GLY A 355 13.81 3.75 11.01
N LYS A 356 14.20 3.95 12.28
CA LYS A 356 15.17 3.11 13.01
C LYS A 356 16.46 2.82 12.20
N PRO A 357 17.18 3.85 11.72
CA PRO A 357 18.49 3.65 11.10
C PRO A 357 19.51 3.20 12.15
N ASN A 358 20.52 2.44 11.77
CA ASN A 358 21.66 2.12 12.66
C ASN A 358 22.48 3.36 13.04
N THR A 359 22.27 4.47 12.32
CA THR A 359 22.77 5.78 12.68
C THR A 359 21.70 6.59 13.41
N GLU A 360 21.59 7.88 13.09
CA GLU A 360 20.57 8.80 13.57
C GLU A 360 19.81 9.45 12.39
N TYR A 361 20.01 8.95 11.16
CA TYR A 361 19.61 9.62 9.91
C TYR A 361 18.65 8.79 9.06
N ASN A 362 17.44 9.30 8.81
CA ASN A 362 16.44 8.60 7.99
C ASN A 362 16.68 8.75 6.48
N VAL A 363 16.53 9.96 5.94
CA VAL A 363 16.50 10.20 4.49
C VAL A 363 17.39 11.36 4.09
N LEU A 364 18.35 11.08 3.22
CA LEU A 364 19.17 12.11 2.58
C LEU A 364 18.76 12.27 1.12
N VAL A 365 18.04 13.34 0.81
CA VAL A 365 17.89 13.80 -0.58
C VAL A 365 19.11 14.62 -0.93
N GLY A 366 19.95 14.06 -1.79
CA GLY A 366 21.26 14.61 -2.09
C GLY A 366 21.30 15.57 -3.28
N THR A 367 22.42 15.55 -4.01
CA THR A 367 22.71 16.55 -5.04
C THR A 367 21.90 16.31 -6.32
N TYR A 368 21.46 17.37 -6.99
CA TYR A 368 20.84 17.27 -8.32
C TYR A 368 19.65 16.29 -8.40
N VAL A 369 18.86 16.24 -7.34
CA VAL A 369 17.57 15.53 -7.30
C VAL A 369 16.46 16.52 -7.62
N TYR A 370 15.56 16.17 -8.54
CA TYR A 370 14.47 17.03 -8.96
C TYR A 370 13.16 16.27 -8.94
N ASP A 371 12.06 16.95 -8.67
CA ASP A 371 10.71 16.42 -8.77
C ASP A 371 10.57 15.16 -7.91
N ILE A 372 10.89 15.28 -6.61
CA ILE A 372 10.68 14.23 -5.61
C ILE A 372 9.45 14.53 -4.75
N SER A 373 8.56 13.55 -4.64
CA SER A 373 7.37 13.58 -3.78
C SER A 373 7.51 12.59 -2.63
N PHE A 374 7.26 13.05 -1.41
CA PHE A 374 6.97 12.19 -0.26
C PHE A 374 5.52 12.45 0.15
N ILE A 375 4.66 11.44 0.00
CA ILE A 375 3.20 11.56 0.19
C ILE A 375 2.70 10.51 1.19
N ASN A 376 1.98 10.92 2.23
CA ASN A 376 1.32 9.99 3.17
C ASN A 376 2.28 8.97 3.85
N ASN A 377 3.55 9.32 4.08
CA ASN A 377 4.50 8.41 4.71
C ASN A 377 4.56 8.60 6.23
N TYR A 378 5.07 7.58 6.92
CA TYR A 378 5.39 7.62 8.35
C TYR A 378 6.90 7.53 8.55
N PHE A 379 7.52 8.67 8.86
CA PHE A 379 8.92 8.75 9.25
C PHE A 379 9.03 8.67 10.77
N HIS A 380 9.77 7.71 11.30
CA HIS A 380 9.69 7.41 12.72
C HIS A 380 11.04 7.11 13.36
N ASN A 381 11.10 7.32 14.68
CA ASN A 381 12.14 6.83 15.57
C ASN A 381 13.58 7.11 15.06
N SER A 382 13.85 8.34 14.63
CA SER A 382 15.16 8.75 14.12
C SER A 382 15.47 10.18 14.53
N ALA A 383 16.74 10.49 14.80
CA ALA A 383 17.09 11.78 15.37
C ALA A 383 16.98 12.93 14.36
N ASP A 384 17.36 12.71 13.11
CA ASP A 384 17.47 13.76 12.10
C ASP A 384 17.11 13.22 10.71
N ARG A 385 17.02 14.12 9.74
CA ARG A 385 16.77 13.85 8.33
C ARG A 385 15.47 13.10 8.07
N SER A 386 14.38 13.59 8.66
CA SER A 386 13.02 13.10 8.42
C SER A 386 12.15 14.20 7.79
N VAL A 387 12.46 14.70 6.59
CA VAL A 387 13.53 14.35 5.62
C VAL A 387 14.60 15.46 5.55
N LEU A 388 15.84 15.18 5.12
CA LEU A 388 16.77 16.23 4.68
C LEU A 388 16.68 16.45 3.17
N PHE A 389 16.14 17.60 2.75
CA PHE A 389 16.24 18.11 1.38
C PHE A 389 17.56 18.88 1.24
N GLY A 390 18.60 18.16 0.83
CA GLY A 390 19.98 18.57 0.97
C GLY A 390 20.52 19.46 -0.16
N TYR A 391 21.76 19.90 0.07
CA TYR A 391 22.70 20.57 -0.85
C TYR A 391 22.24 21.91 -1.43
N GLY A 392 21.13 21.96 -2.17
CA GLY A 392 20.60 23.19 -2.77
C GLY A 392 21.59 23.88 -3.72
N TRP A 393 22.31 23.09 -4.52
CA TRP A 393 23.31 23.62 -5.45
C TRP A 393 22.69 24.09 -6.77
N ASN A 394 21.55 23.52 -7.16
CA ASN A 394 21.02 23.74 -8.50
C ASN A 394 19.48 23.78 -8.54
N LYS A 395 18.84 24.34 -7.52
CA LYS A 395 17.38 24.47 -7.47
C LYS A 395 16.67 23.12 -7.54
N GLU A 396 17.21 22.15 -6.84
CA GLU A 396 16.59 20.85 -6.56
C GLU A 396 15.13 21.05 -6.11
N THR A 397 14.19 20.29 -6.68
CA THR A 397 12.73 20.46 -6.49
C THR A 397 12.14 19.31 -5.69
N SER A 398 11.35 19.63 -4.66
CA SER A 398 10.79 18.63 -3.74
C SER A 398 9.40 19.01 -3.20
N GLU A 399 8.53 18.03 -3.01
CA GLU A 399 7.29 18.18 -2.23
C GLU A 399 7.19 17.16 -1.10
N PHE A 400 6.75 17.62 0.08
CA PHE A 400 6.56 16.84 1.29
C PHE A 400 5.13 17.05 1.78
N ILE A 401 4.23 16.12 1.47
CA ILE A 401 2.78 16.30 1.63
C ILE A 401 2.16 15.19 2.50
N ASN A 402 1.36 15.55 3.52
CA ASN A 402 0.59 14.60 4.34
C ASN A 402 1.43 13.54 5.10
N ASN A 403 2.68 13.80 5.44
CA ASN A 403 3.51 12.82 6.15
C ASN A 403 3.41 13.00 7.67
N ILE A 404 3.61 11.90 8.40
CA ILE A 404 3.80 11.90 9.85
C ILE A 404 5.30 11.77 10.14
N VAL A 405 5.82 12.61 11.04
CA VAL A 405 7.21 12.56 11.49
C VAL A 405 7.22 12.41 13.02
N TYR A 406 7.60 11.23 13.50
CA TYR A 406 7.58 10.86 14.91
C TYR A 406 8.98 10.65 15.51
N GLY A 407 9.15 11.11 16.76
CA GLY A 407 10.30 10.76 17.57
C GLY A 407 11.61 11.37 17.06
N TYR A 408 11.61 12.65 16.66
CA TYR A 408 12.76 13.33 16.08
C TYR A 408 13.46 14.31 17.03
N ASN A 409 14.73 14.62 16.75
CA ASN A 409 15.44 15.79 17.28
C ASN A 409 15.26 16.98 16.34
N TYR A 410 15.54 16.75 15.05
CA TYR A 410 15.25 17.64 13.94
C TYR A 410 14.36 16.88 12.96
N GLY A 411 13.20 17.45 12.63
CA GLY A 411 12.25 16.78 11.73
C GLY A 411 12.70 16.90 10.28
N THR A 412 11.99 17.75 9.53
CA THR A 412 12.29 18.07 8.15
C THR A 412 13.28 19.23 8.07
N THR A 413 14.42 19.01 7.42
CA THR A 413 15.46 20.03 7.22
C THR A 413 15.60 20.34 5.74
N ILE A 414 15.57 21.62 5.38
CA ILE A 414 15.58 22.08 3.99
C ILE A 414 16.79 22.99 3.78
N ALA A 415 17.63 22.64 2.81
CA ALA A 415 18.78 23.45 2.45
C ALA A 415 18.37 24.70 1.64
N TYR A 416 19.02 25.83 1.92
CA TYR A 416 19.00 27.01 1.03
C TYR A 416 19.40 26.62 -0.39
N GLY A 417 18.75 27.23 -1.38
CA GLY A 417 18.94 26.90 -2.79
C GLY A 417 17.96 25.88 -3.36
N THR A 418 17.28 25.08 -2.52
CA THR A 418 16.22 24.16 -2.96
C THR A 418 14.89 24.88 -3.22
N ILE A 419 14.03 24.33 -4.07
CA ILE A 419 12.64 24.77 -4.30
C ILE A 419 11.71 23.71 -3.71
N THR A 420 11.13 23.99 -2.55
CA THR A 420 10.42 22.96 -1.76
C THR A 420 9.03 23.42 -1.32
N ASP A 421 8.02 22.57 -1.51
CA ASP A 421 6.71 22.69 -0.88
C ASP A 421 6.60 21.71 0.32
N VAL A 422 6.20 22.18 1.50
CA VAL A 422 6.00 21.37 2.72
C VAL A 422 4.58 21.59 3.24
N ILE A 423 3.68 20.62 3.05
CA ILE A 423 2.23 20.82 3.16
C ILE A 423 1.56 19.71 3.97
N GLY A 424 0.67 20.03 4.91
CA GLY A 424 -0.20 18.99 5.48
C GLY A 424 0.53 17.99 6.38
N ASN A 425 1.72 18.27 6.92
CA ASN A 425 2.48 17.26 7.67
C ASN A 425 2.23 17.36 9.18
N LEU A 426 2.26 16.22 9.87
CA LEU A 426 2.06 16.11 11.30
C LEU A 426 3.36 15.67 11.99
N TYR A 427 3.87 16.51 12.88
CA TYR A 427 5.11 16.27 13.59
C TYR A 427 4.84 15.96 15.06
N LYS A 428 5.39 14.86 15.59
CA LYS A 428 5.29 14.51 17.00
C LYS A 428 6.69 14.17 17.55
N PRO A 429 7.33 15.06 18.31
CA PRO A 429 8.64 14.80 18.89
C PRO A 429 8.56 13.78 20.04
N TYR A 430 9.72 13.36 20.58
CA TYR A 430 9.72 12.61 21.85
C TYR A 430 9.37 13.51 23.04
N PRO A 431 8.59 12.99 24.01
CA PRO A 431 8.15 13.76 25.17
C PRO A 431 9.29 14.06 26.17
N TRP A 432 10.41 13.32 26.13
CA TRP A 432 11.45 13.37 27.17
C TRP A 432 12.69 14.20 26.80
N ARG A 433 12.80 14.73 25.58
CA ARG A 433 13.97 15.52 25.13
C ARG A 433 13.60 16.97 24.83
N GLY A 434 14.48 17.90 25.20
CA GLY A 434 14.36 19.32 24.85
C GLY A 434 14.45 19.49 23.34
N GLN A 435 13.31 19.78 22.72
CA GLN A 435 13.07 19.70 21.28
C GLN A 435 13.81 20.77 20.48
N LYS A 436 14.13 20.43 19.23
CA LYS A 436 14.52 21.38 18.19
C LYS A 436 13.44 21.40 17.09
N ASN A 437 13.61 22.29 16.12
CA ASN A 437 12.55 22.66 15.17
C ASN A 437 12.07 21.46 14.34
N ALA A 438 10.74 21.36 14.16
CA ALA A 438 10.12 20.35 13.30
C ALA A 438 10.42 20.59 11.82
N ILE A 439 10.36 21.85 11.38
CA ILE A 439 10.70 22.29 10.03
C ILE A 439 11.81 23.35 10.12
N GLY A 440 12.98 23.01 9.57
CA GLY A 440 14.16 23.89 9.50
C GLY A 440 14.49 24.32 8.07
N TYR A 441 14.91 25.57 7.89
CA TYR A 441 15.37 26.11 6.60
C TYR A 441 16.69 26.87 6.76
N GLY A 442 17.76 26.43 6.10
CA GLY A 442 19.08 27.01 6.36
C GLY A 442 20.15 26.61 5.36
N PRO A 443 21.34 27.22 5.41
CA PRO A 443 22.46 26.74 4.62
C PRO A 443 22.82 25.32 5.06
N ASN A 444 23.11 24.45 4.11
CA ASN A 444 23.69 23.15 4.44
C ASN A 444 25.15 23.36 4.85
N VAL A 445 25.42 23.36 6.15
CA VAL A 445 26.73 23.77 6.71
C VAL A 445 27.91 22.89 6.27
N TYR A 446 27.64 21.67 5.78
CA TYR A 446 28.67 20.73 5.36
C TYR A 446 28.97 20.84 3.87
N ASN A 447 27.92 20.81 3.05
CA ASN A 447 28.07 20.70 1.59
C ASN A 447 27.84 22.02 0.86
N ASN A 448 27.03 22.92 1.41
CA ASN A 448 26.77 24.24 0.82
C ASN A 448 26.70 25.34 1.88
N PRO A 449 27.79 25.56 2.66
CA PRO A 449 27.78 26.50 3.78
C PRO A 449 27.54 27.96 3.37
N ASN A 450 27.78 28.27 2.09
CA ASN A 450 27.58 29.60 1.51
C ASN A 450 26.27 29.69 0.71
N GLY A 451 25.40 28.69 0.78
CA GLY A 451 24.07 28.76 0.20
C GLY A 451 23.31 29.96 0.75
N ILE A 452 22.47 30.57 -0.09
CA ILE A 452 21.62 31.70 0.27
C ILE A 452 20.17 31.38 -0.09
N GLU A 453 19.23 31.87 0.71
CA GLU A 453 17.81 31.59 0.59
C GLU A 453 17.25 32.02 -0.76
N SER A 454 17.75 33.13 -1.33
CA SER A 454 17.27 33.68 -2.60
C SER A 454 17.59 32.80 -3.82
N ASN A 455 18.47 31.81 -3.68
CA ASN A 455 18.75 30.84 -4.74
C ASN A 455 17.66 29.77 -4.85
N GLY A 456 16.86 29.60 -3.80
CA GLY A 456 15.77 28.64 -3.73
C GLY A 456 14.44 29.31 -3.41
N SER A 457 13.46 28.52 -3.00
CA SER A 457 12.18 29.00 -2.49
C SER A 457 11.53 27.93 -1.62
N LEU A 458 10.88 28.36 -0.54
CA LEU A 458 10.16 27.48 0.36
C LEU A 458 8.69 27.91 0.38
N PHE A 459 7.78 26.96 0.33
CA PHE A 459 6.38 27.17 0.68
C PHE A 459 5.98 26.19 1.78
N THR A 460 5.22 26.67 2.75
CA THR A 460 4.72 25.87 3.87
C THR A 460 3.23 26.16 4.07
N SER A 461 2.39 25.13 4.18
CA SER A 461 0.96 25.28 4.50
C SER A 461 0.47 24.12 5.36
N ASP A 462 -0.49 24.36 6.25
CA ASP A 462 -1.23 23.31 6.96
C ASP A 462 -0.36 22.25 7.64
N ASN A 463 0.80 22.64 8.21
CA ASN A 463 1.61 21.72 9.00
C ASN A 463 1.27 21.86 10.47
N PHE A 464 1.42 20.77 11.21
CA PHE A 464 1.02 20.66 12.61
C PHE A 464 2.14 20.05 13.44
N VAL A 465 2.24 20.47 14.70
CA VAL A 465 3.10 19.81 15.68
C VAL A 465 2.24 19.42 16.88
N MET A 466 2.32 18.15 17.28
CA MET A 466 1.79 17.66 18.55
C MET A 466 2.83 17.95 19.63
N GLU A 467 2.36 18.36 20.81
CA GLU A 467 3.13 18.95 21.93
C GLU A 467 3.29 20.47 21.89
N ASN A 468 2.82 21.13 22.97
CA ASN A 468 2.69 22.60 23.04
C ASN A 468 4.04 23.35 23.06
N ASP A 469 5.13 22.70 23.48
CA ASP A 469 6.44 23.33 23.60
C ASP A 469 7.33 23.13 22.34
N ALA A 470 6.86 22.32 21.38
CA ALA A 470 7.60 22.04 20.16
C ALA A 470 7.53 23.21 19.17
N ILE A 471 8.67 23.56 18.56
CA ILE A 471 8.71 24.62 17.55
C ILE A 471 8.44 24.01 16.18
N LEU A 472 7.27 24.31 15.61
CA LEU A 472 6.92 23.85 14.26
C LEU A 472 7.88 24.39 13.18
N TYR A 473 8.15 25.69 13.19
CA TYR A 473 9.05 26.33 12.21
C TYR A 473 10.18 27.09 12.89
N ASP A 474 11.40 26.89 12.40
CA ASP A 474 12.53 27.74 12.78
C ASP A 474 12.36 29.19 12.30
N GLY A 475 13.27 30.09 12.72
CA GLY A 475 13.18 31.51 12.37
C GLY A 475 13.30 31.81 10.87
N ASN A 476 14.08 31.02 10.13
CA ASN A 476 14.30 31.22 8.69
C ASN A 476 13.12 30.68 7.89
N ALA A 477 12.60 29.50 8.22
CA ALA A 477 11.40 28.93 7.62
C ALA A 477 10.21 29.90 7.77
N LYS A 478 10.02 30.48 8.97
CA LYS A 478 9.01 31.53 9.20
C LYS A 478 9.22 32.77 8.34
N SER A 479 10.46 33.19 8.13
CA SER A 479 10.79 34.45 7.47
C SER A 479 10.78 34.37 5.95
N PHE A 480 11.13 33.21 5.39
CA PHE A 480 11.38 33.05 3.96
C PHE A 480 10.33 32.22 3.22
N SER A 481 9.40 31.58 3.94
CA SER A 481 8.27 30.88 3.33
C SER A 481 7.43 31.84 2.46
N LYS A 482 7.04 31.36 1.28
CA LYS A 482 6.19 32.10 0.32
C LYS A 482 4.72 31.95 0.70
N ASN A 483 3.89 32.85 0.17
CA ASN A 483 2.44 32.81 0.38
C ASN A 483 1.69 31.87 -0.58
N ASN A 484 2.36 31.40 -1.64
CA ASN A 484 1.80 30.47 -2.62
C ASN A 484 2.80 29.35 -2.89
N ARG A 485 2.31 28.20 -3.36
CA ARG A 485 3.09 27.08 -3.87
C ARG A 485 4.26 27.57 -4.72
N VAL A 486 5.45 27.01 -4.51
CA VAL A 486 6.66 27.38 -5.27
C VAL A 486 6.91 26.43 -6.44
N LEU A 487 6.39 25.20 -6.35
CA LEU A 487 6.37 24.27 -7.47
C LEU A 487 5.17 24.57 -8.37
N THR A 488 5.43 24.66 -9.67
CA THR A 488 4.39 24.87 -10.70
C THR A 488 4.03 23.58 -11.44
N ASN A 489 4.79 22.51 -11.21
CA ASN A 489 4.65 21.20 -11.85
C ASN A 489 4.11 20.11 -10.91
N SER A 490 3.85 20.44 -9.63
CA SER A 490 3.20 19.50 -8.71
C SER A 490 1.82 19.14 -9.23
N LEU A 491 1.49 17.84 -9.16
CA LEU A 491 0.21 17.31 -9.63
C LEU A 491 -0.78 17.10 -8.47
N LYS A 492 -0.38 17.35 -7.21
CA LYS A 492 -1.22 17.21 -6.02
C LYS A 492 -1.77 18.57 -5.57
N ASN A 493 -3.10 18.73 -5.72
CA ASN A 493 -3.84 19.97 -5.44
C ASN A 493 -4.79 19.86 -4.24
N SER A 494 -4.89 18.69 -3.61
CA SER A 494 -5.66 18.45 -2.39
C SER A 494 -4.84 17.64 -1.39
N TRP A 495 -5.07 17.88 -0.10
CA TRP A 495 -4.41 17.22 1.01
C TRP A 495 -5.31 17.26 2.25
N ALA A 496 -4.98 16.41 3.22
CA ALA A 496 -5.65 16.43 4.53
C ALA A 496 -5.11 17.65 5.28
N ASN A 497 -5.99 18.41 5.94
CA ASN A 497 -5.60 19.69 6.52
C ASN A 497 -5.96 19.83 8.00
N THR A 498 -6.22 18.70 8.66
CA THR A 498 -6.32 18.60 10.11
C THR A 498 -5.46 17.45 10.62
N PRO A 499 -4.93 17.52 11.87
CA PRO A 499 -4.15 16.44 12.44
C PRO A 499 -4.84 15.08 12.39
N SER A 500 -6.14 15.01 12.73
CA SER A 500 -6.89 13.76 12.73
C SER A 500 -7.10 13.18 11.33
N GLU A 501 -7.32 14.01 10.31
CA GLU A 501 -7.41 13.52 8.93
C GLU A 501 -6.06 12.99 8.44
N ILE A 502 -4.96 13.67 8.75
CA ILE A 502 -3.61 13.22 8.38
C ILE A 502 -3.28 11.90 9.09
N GLU A 503 -3.54 11.83 10.40
CA GLU A 503 -3.32 10.63 11.20
C GLU A 503 -4.10 9.43 10.68
N ASN A 504 -5.40 9.60 10.44
CA ASN A 504 -6.26 8.55 9.90
C ASN A 504 -5.84 8.14 8.48
N LEU A 505 -5.49 9.10 7.62
CA LEU A 505 -5.06 8.83 6.25
C LEU A 505 -3.78 8.00 6.22
N VAL A 506 -2.76 8.41 6.97
CA VAL A 506 -1.44 7.76 6.95
C VAL A 506 -1.48 6.44 7.70
N MET A 507 -1.92 6.42 8.96
CA MET A 507 -1.78 5.23 9.80
C MET A 507 -2.66 4.06 9.35
N LYS A 508 -3.73 4.31 8.57
CA LYS A 508 -4.60 3.26 8.03
C LYS A 508 -3.80 2.21 7.25
N SER A 509 -2.97 2.63 6.29
CA SER A 509 -2.29 1.71 5.37
C SER A 509 -0.80 1.96 5.19
N VAL A 510 -0.12 2.76 6.02
CA VAL A 510 1.33 2.97 5.87
C VAL A 510 2.18 1.69 6.02
N GLY A 511 3.30 1.63 5.32
CA GLY A 511 4.24 0.50 5.34
C GLY A 511 3.80 -0.63 4.42
N ASN A 512 4.40 -1.80 4.60
CA ASN A 512 3.94 -3.03 3.94
C ASN A 512 2.60 -3.49 4.54
N SER A 513 1.52 -2.76 4.28
CA SER A 513 0.24 -2.91 5.00
C SER A 513 -0.43 -4.26 4.85
N LEU A 514 -0.11 -5.00 3.80
CA LEU A 514 -0.56 -6.38 3.61
C LEU A 514 0.16 -7.36 4.56
N TYR A 515 1.42 -7.07 4.89
CA TYR A 515 2.33 -8.01 5.55
C TYR A 515 3.18 -7.35 6.64
N ARG A 516 2.59 -6.39 7.37
CA ARG A 516 3.24 -5.72 8.51
C ARG A 516 3.64 -6.79 9.51
N ASP A 517 4.88 -6.74 9.96
CA ASP A 517 5.33 -7.60 11.05
C ASP A 517 5.36 -6.86 12.39
N GLU A 518 5.86 -7.55 13.41
CA GLU A 518 5.89 -7.07 14.79
C GLU A 518 6.56 -5.70 14.93
N LEU A 519 7.61 -5.40 14.14
CA LEU A 519 8.28 -4.11 14.20
C LEU A 519 7.44 -2.99 13.58
N ASP A 520 6.79 -3.26 12.44
CA ASP A 520 5.88 -2.27 11.84
C ASP A 520 4.76 -1.89 12.81
N GLN A 521 4.15 -2.90 13.44
CA GLN A 521 3.10 -2.69 14.43
C GLN A 521 3.63 -2.00 15.69
N GLU A 522 4.81 -2.38 16.17
CA GLU A 522 5.47 -1.71 17.29
C GLU A 522 5.66 -0.23 16.98
N TYR A 523 6.23 0.13 15.84
CA TYR A 523 6.52 1.53 15.48
C TYR A 523 5.26 2.38 15.31
N ILE A 524 4.16 1.80 14.84
CA ILE A 524 2.86 2.45 14.83
C ILE A 524 2.35 2.66 16.26
N ASN A 525 2.41 1.63 17.12
CA ASN A 525 1.98 1.74 18.52
C ASN A 525 2.82 2.77 19.29
N ASN A 526 4.12 2.82 19.03
CA ASN A 526 5.04 3.80 19.61
C ASN A 526 4.56 5.24 19.36
N TYR A 527 4.06 5.54 18.16
CA TYR A 527 3.49 6.84 17.84
C TYR A 527 2.30 7.18 18.73
N PHE A 528 1.32 6.28 18.84
CA PHE A 528 0.11 6.53 19.63
C PHE A 528 0.42 6.62 21.14
N ASP A 529 1.24 5.70 21.65
CA ASP A 529 1.58 5.59 23.06
C ASP A 529 2.61 6.63 23.52
N GLY A 530 3.39 7.20 22.59
CA GLY A 530 4.46 8.15 22.91
C GLY A 530 5.68 7.50 23.58
N THR A 531 5.96 6.23 23.29
CA THR A 531 6.91 5.38 24.03
C THR A 531 8.25 5.11 23.33
N GLY A 532 8.42 5.53 22.07
CA GLY A 532 9.59 5.12 21.28
C GLY A 532 10.94 5.73 21.64
N ASP A 533 11.98 5.16 21.03
CA ASP A 533 13.37 5.63 21.14
C ASP A 533 14.15 5.52 19.80
N TRP A 534 15.46 5.76 19.83
CA TRP A 534 16.36 5.58 18.68
C TRP A 534 17.27 4.36 18.81
N ASN A 535 17.00 3.47 19.77
CA ASN A 535 17.76 2.24 19.89
C ASN A 535 17.38 1.31 18.72
N ILE A 536 18.33 0.49 18.30
CA ILE A 536 18.06 -0.55 17.30
C ILE A 536 17.37 -1.72 17.97
N ASP A 537 16.30 -2.20 17.33
CA ASP A 537 15.50 -3.32 17.80
C ASP A 537 15.95 -4.62 17.13
N PRO A 538 15.81 -5.77 17.80
CA PRO A 538 15.97 -7.06 17.15
C PRO A 538 14.97 -7.23 16.02
N ILE A 539 15.43 -7.79 14.90
CA ILE A 539 14.58 -7.96 13.72
C ILE A 539 13.94 -9.34 13.77
N PRO A 540 12.59 -9.45 13.78
CA PRO A 540 11.91 -10.73 13.80
C PRO A 540 12.18 -11.49 12.51
N ASN A 541 12.33 -12.82 12.60
CA ASN A 541 12.40 -13.67 11.42
C ASN A 541 10.98 -13.99 10.95
N LYS A 542 10.78 -13.97 9.64
CA LYS A 542 9.54 -14.40 9.01
C LYS A 542 9.57 -15.90 8.74
N THR A 543 8.45 -16.58 9.00
CA THR A 543 8.27 -17.98 8.61
C THR A 543 8.34 -18.11 7.09
N SER A 544 9.00 -19.14 6.59
CA SER A 544 9.02 -19.44 5.16
C SER A 544 7.71 -20.13 4.77
N THR A 545 7.05 -19.58 3.76
CA THR A 545 5.82 -20.11 3.18
C THR A 545 5.95 -20.23 1.67
N LYS A 546 5.08 -21.04 1.06
CA LYS A 546 5.02 -21.25 -0.37
C LYS A 546 3.57 -21.42 -0.78
N ARG A 547 3.18 -20.83 -1.91
CA ARG A 547 1.88 -21.06 -2.54
C ARG A 547 1.76 -22.51 -3.01
N GLU A 548 0.52 -23.00 -2.99
CA GLU A 548 0.21 -24.31 -3.54
C GLU A 548 0.47 -24.34 -5.05
N SER A 549 0.80 -25.53 -5.57
CA SER A 549 1.19 -25.67 -6.98
C SER A 549 0.06 -25.45 -7.99
N ASN A 550 -1.17 -25.31 -7.52
CA ASN A 550 -2.38 -25.03 -8.31
C ASN A 550 -2.88 -23.59 -8.13
N TYR A 551 -2.04 -22.69 -7.58
CA TYR A 551 -2.42 -21.29 -7.42
C TYR A 551 -2.36 -20.51 -8.75
N ASP A 552 -1.36 -20.80 -9.58
CA ASP A 552 -1.10 -20.23 -10.90
C ASP A 552 -0.48 -21.36 -11.72
N THR A 553 -1.29 -22.06 -12.50
CA THR A 553 -0.94 -23.32 -13.16
C THR A 553 -0.29 -23.09 -14.53
N ASP A 554 -0.56 -21.95 -15.16
CA ASP A 554 0.00 -21.58 -16.46
C ASP A 554 1.21 -20.62 -16.36
N PHE A 555 1.52 -20.16 -15.15
CA PHE A 555 2.70 -19.37 -14.75
C PHE A 555 2.75 -17.99 -15.41
N ASP A 556 1.60 -17.35 -15.54
CA ASP A 556 1.47 -16.06 -16.18
C ASP A 556 1.48 -14.87 -15.19
N GLY A 557 1.47 -15.17 -13.88
CA GLY A 557 1.50 -14.23 -12.76
C GLY A 557 0.14 -13.87 -12.19
N MET A 558 -0.94 -14.40 -12.76
CA MET A 558 -2.31 -14.23 -12.29
C MET A 558 -2.75 -15.50 -11.55
N ALA A 559 -3.60 -15.35 -10.54
CA ALA A 559 -4.11 -16.52 -9.82
C ALA A 559 -5.17 -17.23 -10.67
N ASP A 560 -5.11 -18.57 -10.78
CA ASP A 560 -6.06 -19.38 -11.54
C ASP A 560 -7.51 -19.03 -11.16
N GLU A 561 -7.77 -18.83 -9.87
CA GLU A 561 -9.10 -18.48 -9.37
C GLU A 561 -9.54 -17.09 -9.83
N TRP A 562 -8.65 -16.10 -9.79
CA TRP A 562 -8.97 -14.76 -10.26
C TRP A 562 -9.26 -14.76 -11.75
N GLU A 563 -8.48 -15.51 -12.54
CA GLU A 563 -8.72 -15.66 -13.97
C GLU A 563 -10.02 -16.39 -14.28
N LEU A 564 -10.37 -17.45 -13.53
CA LEU A 564 -11.66 -18.11 -13.66
C LEU A 564 -12.82 -17.17 -13.30
N ILE A 565 -12.66 -16.36 -12.25
CA ILE A 565 -13.62 -15.31 -11.86
C ILE A 565 -13.76 -14.24 -12.94
N ARG A 566 -12.65 -13.88 -13.60
CA ARG A 566 -12.58 -12.71 -14.48
C ARG A 566 -12.89 -13.03 -15.94
N PHE A 567 -12.38 -14.17 -16.40
CA PHE A 567 -12.37 -14.59 -17.79
C PHE A 567 -13.07 -15.93 -18.03
N GLY A 568 -13.39 -16.69 -16.97
CA GLY A 568 -13.94 -18.04 -17.05
C GLY A 568 -12.91 -19.12 -17.41
N ASN A 569 -11.67 -18.76 -17.73
CA ASN A 569 -10.63 -19.68 -18.17
C ASN A 569 -9.22 -19.08 -18.04
N LEU A 570 -8.18 -19.94 -18.13
CA LEU A 570 -6.76 -19.61 -17.96
C LEU A 570 -6.00 -19.41 -19.30
N ASN A 571 -6.63 -18.85 -20.34
CA ASN A 571 -5.97 -18.69 -21.66
C ASN A 571 -5.70 -17.22 -22.03
N HIS A 572 -5.96 -16.28 -21.12
CA HIS A 572 -5.80 -14.86 -21.39
C HIS A 572 -4.36 -14.43 -21.08
N ASP A 573 -3.73 -13.68 -21.98
CA ASP A 573 -2.34 -13.28 -21.77
C ASP A 573 -2.27 -12.19 -20.70
N SER A 574 -1.41 -12.36 -19.68
CA SER A 574 -1.22 -11.37 -18.61
C SER A 574 -0.78 -9.99 -19.10
N GLN A 575 -0.28 -9.88 -20.34
CA GLN A 575 0.10 -8.63 -21.00
C GLN A 575 -0.96 -8.04 -21.95
N GLU A 576 -2.09 -8.72 -22.17
CA GLU A 576 -3.23 -8.17 -22.91
C GLU A 576 -3.96 -7.10 -22.08
N ASP A 577 -4.73 -6.27 -22.77
CA ASP A 577 -5.53 -5.16 -22.22
C ASP A 577 -6.97 -5.35 -22.72
N GLU A 578 -7.73 -6.20 -22.01
CA GLU A 578 -9.05 -6.69 -22.44
C GLU A 578 -10.09 -5.57 -22.51
N ASN A 579 -9.98 -4.56 -21.65
CA ASN A 579 -10.92 -3.46 -21.55
C ASN A 579 -10.46 -2.20 -22.33
N SER A 580 -9.23 -2.20 -22.88
CA SER A 580 -8.59 -1.10 -23.61
C SER A 580 -8.42 0.19 -22.80
N ASP A 581 -8.23 0.10 -21.48
CA ASP A 581 -7.97 1.23 -20.59
C ASP A 581 -6.46 1.57 -20.47
N GLY A 582 -5.59 0.70 -20.98
CA GLY A 582 -4.15 0.84 -21.02
C GLY A 582 -3.40 0.08 -19.92
N TYR A 583 -4.09 -0.55 -18.98
CA TYR A 583 -3.53 -1.49 -18.02
C TYR A 583 -3.51 -2.91 -18.60
N THR A 584 -2.52 -3.71 -18.21
CA THR A 584 -2.53 -5.13 -18.59
C THR A 584 -3.40 -5.95 -17.64
N ASN A 585 -3.83 -7.14 -18.07
CA ASN A 585 -4.54 -8.10 -17.22
C ASN A 585 -3.78 -8.37 -15.91
N LEU A 586 -2.44 -8.50 -15.98
CA LEU A 586 -1.60 -8.59 -14.78
C LEU A 586 -1.75 -7.39 -13.84
N GLU A 587 -1.82 -6.17 -14.36
CA GLU A 587 -1.96 -4.97 -13.52
C GLU A 587 -3.34 -4.87 -12.89
N GLU A 588 -4.39 -5.33 -13.58
CA GLU A 588 -5.72 -5.47 -12.99
C GLU A 588 -5.71 -6.51 -11.85
N PHE A 589 -5.06 -7.65 -12.07
CA PHE A 589 -4.87 -8.67 -11.03
C PHE A 589 -4.12 -8.10 -9.83
N LEU A 590 -2.97 -7.46 -10.04
CA LEU A 590 -2.19 -6.83 -8.96
C LEU A 590 -3.00 -5.78 -8.20
N TYR A 591 -3.85 -5.02 -8.88
CA TYR A 591 -4.72 -4.06 -8.21
C TYR A 591 -5.79 -4.76 -7.37
N SER A 592 -6.40 -5.85 -7.86
CA SER A 592 -7.40 -6.63 -7.11
C SER A 592 -6.86 -7.20 -5.80
N LEU A 593 -5.57 -7.54 -5.73
CA LEU A 593 -4.91 -8.00 -4.50
C LEU A 593 -4.81 -6.93 -3.40
N THR A 594 -5.00 -5.67 -3.76
CA THR A 594 -4.80 -4.51 -2.87
C THR A 594 -6.08 -3.73 -2.63
N ASN A 595 -7.11 -3.98 -3.44
CA ASN A 595 -8.40 -3.32 -3.38
C ASN A 595 -9.47 -4.31 -2.91
N THR A 596 -9.63 -4.43 -1.60
CA THR A 596 -10.77 -5.14 -1.01
C THR A 596 -11.95 -4.17 -0.93
N ASP A 597 -12.64 -3.98 -2.05
CA ASP A 597 -13.98 -3.36 -2.08
C ASP A 597 -15.07 -4.41 -1.82
#